data_AF-A0A2V8MEK6-F1
#
_entry.id   AF-A0A2V8MEK6-F1
#
_cell.length_a   1.000
_cell.length_b   1.000
_cell.length_c   1.000
_cell.angle_alpha   90.00
_cell.angle_beta   90.00
_cell.angle_gamma   90.00
#
_symmetry.space_group_name_H-M   'P 1'
#
loop_
_entity.id
_entity.type
_entity.pdbx_description
1 polymer ?
#
loop_
_entity_poly.entity_id
_entity_poly.type
_entity_poly.pdbx_seq_one_letter_code
_entity_poly.pdbx_strand_id
1 'polypeptide(L)'
;MITPTITSSDEFLDFLFSGSDFKYADLKAKAQQQEDLPKFTLKGVTITFDLDADYQVVNTRYTRNVVGMVEGTDARLKDTYVAFGAHYDHTGYLQGLLPNGQTDRIYNGADDDGSGIATLIGLARAFARGPKTRRSEIFVWHAGEELGLYGSRYFADHPTVPLDHMVAQLNMDMIGRNHDNLESESNTVYTVGADRISSELHNILVDVNASLTKPMTLNFQLNDPTDPERVYYRSDHYSYAAKGIPIIFFTTFLHPDYHRVTDEVDKINFDKMAHIAQLIYETGRRVANLDHAPVRDSKGPRVGKGGSGKVKIGL
;
A
#
# COMPACT_ATOMS: atom_id res chain seq x y z
N MET A 1 -9.39 0.79 -17.52
CA MET A 1 -9.66 -0.62 -17.92
C MET A 1 -9.27 -1.48 -16.76
N ILE A 2 -10.22 -2.23 -16.19
CA ILE A 2 -9.93 -3.24 -15.17
C ILE A 2 -9.28 -4.40 -15.92
N THR A 3 -8.07 -4.78 -15.53
CA THR A 3 -7.47 -6.01 -16.06
C THR A 3 -8.36 -7.17 -15.60
N PRO A 4 -8.91 -7.99 -16.51
CA PRO A 4 -9.75 -9.10 -16.10
C PRO A 4 -8.91 -10.06 -15.26
N THR A 5 -9.34 -10.28 -14.01
CA THR A 5 -8.84 -11.35 -13.15
C THR A 5 -9.79 -12.51 -13.27
N ILE A 6 -9.27 -13.70 -13.54
CA ILE A 6 -10.07 -14.89 -13.80
C ILE A 6 -9.66 -15.94 -12.78
N THR A 7 -10.63 -16.31 -11.94
CA THR A 7 -10.50 -17.45 -11.05
C THR A 7 -11.12 -18.65 -11.76
N SER A 8 -10.49 -19.80 -11.67
CA SER A 8 -10.94 -21.02 -12.34
C SER A 8 -10.90 -22.22 -11.40
N SER A 9 -11.67 -23.26 -11.72
CA SER A 9 -11.62 -24.53 -11.00
C SER A 9 -10.33 -25.31 -11.31
N ASP A 10 -9.99 -26.24 -10.42
CA ASP A 10 -8.85 -27.15 -10.59
C ASP A 10 -8.98 -27.96 -11.88
N GLU A 11 -10.18 -28.44 -12.23
CA GLU A 11 -10.41 -29.27 -13.42
C GLU A 11 -10.08 -28.53 -14.71
N PHE A 12 -10.44 -27.24 -14.79
CA PHE A 12 -10.08 -26.42 -15.95
C PHE A 12 -8.58 -26.20 -16.03
N LEU A 13 -7.90 -25.98 -14.89
CA LEU A 13 -6.45 -25.81 -14.87
C LEU A 13 -5.73 -27.12 -15.21
N ASP A 14 -6.21 -28.26 -14.76
CA ASP A 14 -5.71 -29.58 -15.17
C ASP A 14 -5.87 -29.79 -16.68
N PHE A 15 -7.03 -29.44 -17.24
CA PHE A 15 -7.25 -29.47 -18.69
C PHE A 15 -6.29 -28.53 -19.43
N LEU A 16 -6.16 -27.29 -18.97
CA LEU A 16 -5.33 -26.26 -19.60
C LEU A 16 -3.85 -26.67 -19.63
N PHE A 17 -3.38 -27.35 -18.59
CA PHE A 17 -2.00 -27.83 -18.46
C PHE A 17 -1.84 -29.28 -18.95
N SER A 18 -2.89 -29.94 -19.44
CA SER A 18 -2.86 -31.36 -19.84
C SER A 18 -1.81 -31.66 -20.92
N GLY A 19 -1.69 -30.76 -21.89
CA GLY A 19 -0.70 -30.82 -22.98
C GLY A 19 0.66 -30.22 -22.65
N SER A 20 0.85 -29.72 -21.42
CA SER A 20 2.11 -29.18 -20.93
C SER A 20 2.99 -30.27 -20.33
N ASP A 21 4.30 -30.06 -20.40
CA ASP A 21 5.30 -30.85 -19.66
C ASP A 21 5.18 -30.65 -18.13
N PHE A 22 4.60 -29.53 -17.71
CA PHE A 22 4.31 -29.21 -16.31
C PHE A 22 2.83 -29.43 -16.00
N LYS A 23 2.53 -30.36 -15.09
CA LYS A 23 1.15 -30.63 -14.66
C LYS A 23 0.69 -29.66 -13.59
N TYR A 24 -0.58 -29.28 -13.63
CA TYR A 24 -1.14 -28.33 -12.68
C TYR A 24 -1.07 -28.85 -11.24
N ALA A 25 -1.37 -30.12 -10.99
CA ALA A 25 -1.24 -30.74 -9.67
C ALA A 25 0.17 -30.58 -9.05
N ASP A 26 1.23 -30.77 -9.85
CA ASP A 26 2.61 -30.62 -9.37
C ASP A 26 2.94 -29.16 -9.05
N LEU A 27 2.51 -28.23 -9.90
CA LEU A 27 2.68 -26.79 -9.68
C LEU A 27 1.91 -26.33 -8.44
N LYS A 28 0.70 -26.84 -8.24
CA LYS A 28 -0.13 -26.56 -7.07
C LYS A 28 0.54 -27.07 -5.78
N ALA A 29 1.07 -28.29 -5.79
CA ALA A 29 1.78 -28.85 -4.65
C ALA A 29 3.05 -28.05 -4.30
N LYS A 30 3.81 -27.61 -5.31
CA LYS A 30 4.97 -26.72 -5.12
C LYS A 30 4.58 -25.38 -4.54
N ALA A 31 3.54 -24.75 -5.09
CA ALA A 31 3.04 -23.46 -4.60
C ALA A 31 2.58 -23.56 -3.13
N GLN A 32 1.91 -24.65 -2.75
CA GLN A 32 1.50 -24.91 -1.36
C GLN A 32 2.67 -25.08 -0.41
N GLN A 33 3.81 -25.55 -0.92
CA GLN A 33 5.07 -25.68 -0.17
C GLN A 33 5.96 -24.45 -0.30
N GLN A 34 5.48 -23.39 -0.95
CA GLN A 34 6.23 -22.15 -1.23
C GLN A 34 7.55 -22.40 -1.98
N GLU A 35 7.60 -23.45 -2.81
CA GLU A 35 8.73 -23.71 -3.69
C GLU A 35 8.69 -22.82 -4.94
N ASP A 36 9.86 -22.57 -5.52
CA ASP A 36 9.98 -21.88 -6.79
C ASP A 36 9.21 -22.60 -7.91
N LEU A 37 8.33 -21.85 -8.57
CA LEU A 37 7.57 -22.33 -9.71
C LEU A 37 8.38 -22.14 -11.01
N PRO A 38 8.41 -23.15 -11.91
CA PRO A 38 9.10 -23.04 -13.18
C PRO A 38 8.43 -21.97 -14.06
N LYS A 39 9.24 -21.17 -14.75
CA LYS A 39 8.77 -20.23 -15.77
C LYS A 39 8.73 -20.95 -17.12
N PHE A 40 7.56 -21.04 -17.72
CA PHE A 40 7.38 -21.66 -19.03
C PHE A 40 6.22 -21.03 -19.80
N THR A 41 6.13 -21.37 -21.09
CA THR A 41 5.05 -20.94 -21.97
C THR A 41 4.21 -22.15 -22.34
N LEU A 42 2.89 -22.06 -22.16
CA LEU A 42 1.95 -23.05 -22.68
C LEU A 42 1.87 -22.92 -24.21
N LYS A 43 2.60 -23.80 -24.93
CA LYS A 43 2.60 -23.81 -26.39
C LYS A 43 1.31 -24.41 -26.93
N GLY A 44 0.78 -23.85 -28.01
CA GLY A 44 -0.44 -24.35 -28.66
C GLY A 44 -1.74 -24.07 -27.90
N VAL A 45 -1.67 -23.33 -26.80
CA VAL A 45 -2.84 -22.92 -26.01
C VAL A 45 -3.20 -21.49 -26.39
N THR A 46 -4.43 -21.28 -26.83
CA THR A 46 -5.03 -19.95 -26.99
C THR A 46 -6.27 -19.90 -26.12
N ILE A 47 -6.29 -18.97 -25.18
CA ILE A 47 -7.48 -18.71 -24.36
C ILE A 47 -8.11 -17.43 -24.88
N THR A 48 -9.35 -17.53 -25.35
CA THR A 48 -10.16 -16.37 -25.73
C THR A 48 -11.24 -16.21 -24.69
N PHE A 49 -11.31 -15.02 -24.09
CA PHE A 49 -12.38 -14.67 -23.17
C PHE A 49 -13.32 -13.74 -23.91
N ASP A 50 -14.53 -14.20 -24.15
CA ASP A 50 -15.63 -13.34 -24.58
C ASP A 50 -16.43 -12.98 -23.31
N LEU A 51 -16.39 -11.71 -22.93
CA LEU A 51 -17.02 -11.22 -21.72
C LEU A 51 -18.21 -10.35 -22.10
N ASP A 52 -19.38 -10.96 -22.17
CA ASP A 52 -20.66 -10.26 -22.23
C ASP A 52 -21.23 -10.15 -20.81
N ALA A 53 -20.80 -9.10 -20.10
CA ALA A 53 -21.19 -8.85 -18.72
C ALA A 53 -22.25 -7.74 -18.66
N ASP A 54 -23.44 -8.08 -18.19
CA ASP A 54 -24.44 -7.11 -17.74
C ASP A 54 -24.19 -6.79 -16.25
N TYR A 55 -24.08 -5.49 -15.93
CA TYR A 55 -23.81 -5.03 -14.58
C TYR A 55 -25.09 -4.49 -13.96
N GLN A 56 -25.65 -5.23 -13.01
CA GLN A 56 -26.72 -4.73 -12.16
C GLN A 56 -26.14 -4.23 -10.83
N VAL A 57 -26.44 -2.97 -10.48
CA VAL A 57 -26.09 -2.43 -9.17
C VAL A 57 -26.98 -3.10 -8.12
N VAL A 58 -26.43 -4.12 -7.46
CA VAL A 58 -27.15 -4.87 -6.42
C VAL A 58 -27.17 -4.15 -5.07
N ASN A 59 -26.19 -3.28 -4.80
CA ASN A 59 -26.09 -2.51 -3.56
C ASN A 59 -25.24 -1.26 -3.78
N THR A 60 -25.60 -0.16 -3.13
CA THR A 60 -24.79 1.07 -3.07
C THR A 60 -24.43 1.35 -1.62
N ARG A 61 -23.12 1.37 -1.34
CA ARG A 61 -22.58 1.73 -0.02
C ARG A 61 -21.82 3.04 -0.14
N TYR A 62 -22.09 3.97 0.77
CA TYR A 62 -21.36 5.23 0.87
C TYR A 62 -20.24 5.09 1.90
N THR A 63 -19.07 5.62 1.56
CA THR A 63 -17.93 5.76 2.47
C THR A 63 -17.29 7.12 2.28
N ARG A 64 -16.34 7.53 3.15
CA ARG A 64 -15.74 8.86 3.11
C ARG A 64 -14.31 8.82 3.60
N ASN A 65 -13.38 9.37 2.82
CA ASN A 65 -12.09 9.72 3.39
C ASN A 65 -12.27 10.80 4.46
N VAL A 66 -11.45 10.75 5.51
CA VAL A 66 -11.36 11.83 6.50
C VAL A 66 -10.06 12.58 6.24
N VAL A 67 -10.12 13.91 6.22
CA VAL A 67 -8.97 14.77 5.92
C VAL A 67 -8.77 15.77 7.05
N GLY A 68 -7.56 15.77 7.62
CA GLY A 68 -7.10 16.78 8.57
C GLY A 68 -5.95 17.59 7.98
N MET A 69 -5.78 18.82 8.44
CA MET A 69 -4.70 19.69 7.97
C MET A 69 -4.08 20.49 9.12
N VAL A 70 -2.77 20.67 9.08
CA VAL A 70 -2.03 21.58 9.94
C VAL A 70 -1.36 22.62 9.04
N GLU A 71 -1.68 23.90 9.24
CA GLU A 71 -1.15 24.98 8.41
C GLU A 71 0.34 25.25 8.73
N GLY A 72 1.14 25.35 7.66
CA GLY A 72 2.53 25.76 7.72
C GLY A 72 2.72 27.25 7.99
N THR A 73 3.95 27.64 8.34
CA THR A 73 4.28 29.01 8.77
C THR A 73 4.84 29.91 7.68
N ASP A 74 5.42 29.33 6.63
CA ASP A 74 6.12 30.11 5.60
C ASP A 74 5.10 30.58 4.54
N ALA A 75 4.97 31.90 4.38
CA ALA A 75 4.00 32.50 3.46
C ALA A 75 4.13 32.05 2.00
N ARG A 76 5.30 31.54 1.59
CA ARG A 76 5.54 31.02 0.23
C ARG A 76 5.34 29.51 0.11
N LEU A 77 5.46 28.77 1.21
CA LEU A 77 5.45 27.31 1.20
C LEU A 77 4.23 26.68 1.87
N LYS A 78 3.46 27.42 2.67
CA LYS A 78 2.30 26.89 3.39
C LYS A 78 1.20 26.35 2.48
N ASP A 79 1.14 26.79 1.22
CA ASP A 79 0.21 26.24 0.22
C ASP A 79 0.79 25.06 -0.56
N THR A 80 1.89 24.47 -0.07
CA THR A 80 2.45 23.18 -0.51
C THR A 80 2.44 22.21 0.66
N TYR A 81 2.27 20.91 0.36
CA TYR A 81 1.83 19.95 1.36
C TYR A 81 2.72 18.72 1.43
N VAL A 82 3.03 18.28 2.65
CA VAL A 82 3.45 16.89 2.91
C VAL A 82 2.21 16.11 3.32
N ALA A 83 1.87 15.08 2.54
CA ALA A 83 0.72 14.24 2.81
C ALA A 83 1.10 13.02 3.65
N PHE A 84 0.22 12.64 4.58
CA PHE A 84 0.33 11.43 5.39
C PHE A 84 -0.94 10.60 5.20
N GLY A 85 -0.80 9.28 5.00
CA GLY A 85 -1.91 8.40 4.66
C GLY A 85 -1.92 7.07 5.40
N ALA A 86 -3.12 6.60 5.73
CA ALA A 86 -3.42 5.25 6.23
C ALA A 86 -4.88 4.96 5.87
N HIS A 87 -5.25 3.72 5.56
CA HIS A 87 -6.66 3.38 5.48
C HIS A 87 -7.27 3.17 6.85
N TYR A 88 -8.61 3.21 6.92
CA TYR A 88 -9.36 2.94 8.14
C TYR A 88 -10.40 1.81 8.00
N ASP A 89 -10.51 1.22 6.82
CA ASP A 89 -11.34 0.05 6.60
C ASP A 89 -10.52 -1.24 6.64
N HIS A 90 -11.12 -2.26 7.25
CA HIS A 90 -10.63 -3.63 7.18
C HIS A 90 -11.72 -4.56 6.61
N THR A 91 -11.36 -5.82 6.36
CA THR A 91 -12.24 -6.88 5.82
C THR A 91 -13.57 -7.06 6.57
N GLY A 92 -13.62 -6.72 7.86
CA GLY A 92 -14.87 -6.59 8.62
C GLY A 92 -15.39 -7.89 9.17
N TYR A 93 -16.43 -8.48 8.56
CA TYR A 93 -17.11 -9.66 9.12
C TYR A 93 -17.06 -10.85 8.15
N LEU A 94 -16.61 -12.00 8.65
CA LEU A 94 -16.59 -13.24 7.87
C LEU A 94 -18.01 -13.69 7.51
N GLN A 95 -18.29 -13.67 6.21
CA GLN A 95 -19.48 -14.31 5.64
C GLN A 95 -19.15 -15.78 5.30
N GLY A 96 -20.01 -16.71 5.74
CA GLY A 96 -19.88 -18.14 5.42
C GLY A 96 -19.48 -19.03 6.59
N LEU A 97 -18.91 -20.19 6.27
CA LEU A 97 -18.47 -21.19 7.24
C LEU A 97 -17.14 -20.78 7.87
N LEU A 98 -17.05 -20.93 9.19
CA LEU A 98 -15.82 -20.69 9.94
C LEU A 98 -14.84 -21.84 9.71
N PRO A 99 -13.57 -21.57 9.38
CA PRO A 99 -12.54 -22.60 9.35
C PRO A 99 -12.37 -23.24 10.73
N ASN A 100 -12.17 -24.57 10.77
CA ASN A 100 -11.60 -25.30 11.91
C ASN A 100 -12.22 -25.01 13.30
N GLY A 101 -13.55 -24.92 13.40
CA GLY A 101 -14.23 -24.76 14.69
C GLY A 101 -14.03 -23.39 15.35
N GLN A 102 -13.52 -22.39 14.62
CA GLN A 102 -13.51 -21.00 15.07
C GLN A 102 -14.94 -20.52 15.33
N THR A 103 -15.09 -19.62 16.31
CA THR A 103 -16.36 -18.95 16.64
C THR A 103 -16.33 -17.46 16.32
N ASP A 104 -15.15 -16.85 16.33
CA ASP A 104 -14.96 -15.46 15.99
C ASP A 104 -15.10 -15.23 14.49
N ARG A 105 -15.86 -14.21 14.13
CA ARG A 105 -16.17 -13.81 12.76
C ARG A 105 -15.72 -12.39 12.47
N ILE A 106 -15.18 -11.69 13.46
CA ILE A 106 -14.76 -10.30 13.31
C ILE A 106 -13.30 -10.31 12.91
N TYR A 107 -13.02 -9.69 11.77
CA TYR A 107 -11.67 -9.31 11.39
C TYR A 107 -11.40 -7.96 12.06
N ASN A 108 -10.71 -8.01 13.19
CA ASN A 108 -10.46 -6.82 14.00
C ASN A 108 -9.45 -5.86 13.36
N GLY A 109 -8.50 -6.39 12.60
CA GLY A 109 -7.54 -5.58 11.85
C GLY A 109 -6.64 -4.76 12.75
N ALA A 110 -6.07 -5.39 13.79
CA ALA A 110 -5.25 -4.68 14.75
C ALA A 110 -3.97 -4.11 14.12
N ASP A 111 -3.34 -4.85 13.19
CA ASP A 111 -2.17 -4.40 12.45
C ASP A 111 -2.54 -3.84 11.08
N ASP A 112 -3.32 -4.61 10.32
CA ASP A 112 -3.99 -4.21 9.08
C ASP A 112 -5.45 -3.85 9.40
N ASP A 113 -5.79 -2.62 9.74
CA ASP A 113 -5.06 -1.37 9.51
C ASP A 113 -4.87 -0.51 10.77
N GLY A 114 -5.30 -1.04 11.93
CA GLY A 114 -5.39 -0.29 13.18
C GLY A 114 -4.06 0.34 13.61
N SER A 115 -2.94 -0.31 13.33
CA SER A 115 -1.59 0.20 13.62
C SER A 115 -1.27 1.49 12.82
N GLY A 116 -1.69 1.54 11.55
CA GLY A 116 -1.54 2.68 10.66
C GLY A 116 -2.42 3.85 11.11
N ILE A 117 -3.71 3.58 11.40
CA ILE A 117 -4.66 4.60 11.89
C ILE A 117 -4.15 5.25 13.18
N ALA A 118 -3.78 4.43 14.17
CA ALA A 118 -3.32 4.90 15.48
C ALA A 118 -2.08 5.78 15.34
N THR A 119 -1.15 5.37 14.47
CA THR A 119 0.05 6.13 14.13
C THR A 119 -0.29 7.46 13.46
N LEU A 120 -1.18 7.47 12.46
CA LEU A 120 -1.56 8.68 11.74
C LEU A 120 -2.24 9.72 12.65
N ILE A 121 -3.06 9.27 13.61
CA ILE A 121 -3.64 10.13 14.66
C ILE A 121 -2.53 10.71 15.55
N GLY A 122 -1.54 9.89 15.93
CA GLY A 122 -0.36 10.31 16.68
C GLY A 122 0.46 11.38 15.96
N LEU A 123 0.72 11.18 14.66
CA LEU A 123 1.42 12.14 13.80
C LEU A 123 0.65 13.46 13.69
N ALA A 124 -0.64 13.42 13.40
CA ALA A 124 -1.48 14.61 13.31
C ALA A 124 -1.45 15.42 14.62
N ARG A 125 -1.51 14.75 15.77
CA ARG A 125 -1.37 15.39 17.09
C ARG A 125 0.02 16.00 17.28
N ALA A 126 1.08 15.31 16.86
CA ALA A 126 2.46 15.78 16.98
C ALA A 126 2.70 17.04 16.14
N PHE A 127 2.29 17.08 14.87
CA PHE A 127 2.39 18.28 14.03
C PHE A 127 1.49 19.43 14.52
N ALA A 128 0.29 19.12 15.02
CA ALA A 128 -0.61 20.14 15.54
C ALA A 128 -0.05 20.87 16.77
N ARG A 129 0.60 20.14 17.69
CA ARG A 129 1.08 20.64 18.99
C ARG A 129 2.58 20.96 19.05
N GLY A 130 3.37 20.36 18.16
CA GLY A 130 4.82 20.52 18.11
C GLY A 130 5.27 21.79 17.39
N PRO A 131 6.58 21.94 17.16
CA PRO A 131 7.12 23.02 16.35
C PRO A 131 6.50 23.02 14.96
N LYS A 132 5.94 24.16 14.55
CA LYS A 132 5.38 24.31 13.21
C LYS A 132 6.47 24.20 12.16
N THR A 133 6.09 23.62 11.03
CA THR A 133 6.90 23.49 9.83
C THR A 133 6.62 24.65 8.87
N ARG A 134 7.38 24.71 7.77
CA ARG A 134 7.22 25.75 6.74
C ARG A 134 6.07 25.44 5.78
N ARG A 135 5.96 24.18 5.32
CA ARG A 135 4.85 23.64 4.53
C ARG A 135 3.67 23.26 5.41
N SER A 136 2.49 23.10 4.83
CA SER A 136 1.37 22.51 5.55
C SER A 136 1.45 20.98 5.53
N GLU A 137 0.87 20.33 6.53
CA GLU A 137 0.68 18.88 6.55
C GLU A 137 -0.77 18.53 6.28
N ILE A 138 -1.02 17.54 5.43
CA ILE A 138 -2.34 16.97 5.19
C ILE A 138 -2.36 15.50 5.62
N PHE A 139 -3.34 15.12 6.42
CA PHE A 139 -3.52 13.76 6.95
C PHE A 139 -4.79 13.20 6.34
N VAL A 140 -4.68 12.06 5.66
CA VAL A 140 -5.80 11.44 4.96
C VAL A 140 -6.00 10.03 5.49
N TRP A 141 -7.14 9.80 6.14
CA TRP A 141 -7.59 8.46 6.47
C TRP A 141 -8.44 7.96 5.29
N HIS A 142 -7.90 7.01 4.53
CA HIS A 142 -8.48 6.47 3.32
C HIS A 142 -9.55 5.42 3.63
N ALA A 143 -10.57 5.35 2.79
CA ALA A 143 -11.65 4.36 2.93
C ALA A 143 -11.71 3.40 1.73
N GLY A 144 -12.07 2.15 1.94
CA GLY A 144 -12.19 1.16 0.87
C GLY A 144 -10.85 0.74 0.26
N GLU A 145 -9.77 0.73 1.04
CA GLU A 145 -8.47 0.21 0.61
C GLU A 145 -8.58 -1.28 0.26
N GLU A 146 -9.21 -2.05 1.15
CA GLU A 146 -9.36 -3.51 1.04
C GLU A 146 -10.25 -3.93 -0.13
N LEU A 147 -11.05 -2.99 -0.64
CA LEU A 147 -11.90 -3.15 -1.81
C LEU A 147 -11.18 -2.77 -3.12
N GLY A 148 -9.91 -2.36 -3.04
CA GLY A 148 -9.06 -2.00 -4.16
C GLY A 148 -8.71 -0.51 -4.23
N LEU A 149 -8.28 0.08 -3.13
CA LEU A 149 -7.75 1.45 -3.02
C LEU A 149 -8.79 2.54 -3.36
N TYR A 150 -10.08 2.33 -3.09
CA TYR A 150 -11.14 3.21 -3.57
C TYR A 150 -10.98 4.64 -3.04
N GLY A 151 -10.67 4.78 -1.76
CA GLY A 151 -10.51 6.06 -1.08
C GLY A 151 -9.31 6.83 -1.57
N SER A 152 -8.12 6.22 -1.61
CA SER A 152 -6.91 6.90 -2.10
C SER A 152 -6.96 7.20 -3.58
N ARG A 153 -7.55 6.32 -4.42
CA ARG A 153 -7.77 6.62 -5.85
C ARG A 153 -8.68 7.82 -6.00
N TYR A 154 -9.81 7.84 -5.29
CA TYR A 154 -10.73 8.97 -5.31
C TYR A 154 -10.05 10.26 -4.84
N PHE A 155 -9.28 10.23 -3.74
CA PHE A 155 -8.57 11.40 -3.25
C PHE A 155 -7.49 11.88 -4.24
N ALA A 156 -6.74 10.99 -4.87
CA ALA A 156 -5.72 11.35 -5.86
C ALA A 156 -6.32 11.92 -7.16
N ASP A 157 -7.56 11.52 -7.51
CA ASP A 157 -8.29 12.07 -8.66
C ASP A 157 -9.05 13.36 -8.32
N HIS A 158 -9.47 13.52 -7.06
CA HIS A 158 -10.29 14.62 -6.57
C HIS A 158 -9.78 15.16 -5.21
N PRO A 159 -8.54 15.66 -5.13
CA PRO A 159 -7.96 16.07 -3.86
C PRO A 159 -8.58 17.37 -3.34
N THR A 160 -8.55 17.56 -2.03
CA THR A 160 -9.02 18.79 -1.37
C THR A 160 -8.07 19.98 -1.54
N VAL A 161 -6.85 19.72 -2.03
CA VAL A 161 -5.81 20.69 -2.39
C VAL A 161 -5.26 20.36 -3.77
N PRO A 162 -4.68 21.30 -4.53
CA PRO A 162 -4.09 20.99 -5.83
C PRO A 162 -3.08 19.84 -5.75
N LEU A 163 -3.23 18.83 -6.61
CA LEU A 163 -2.44 17.60 -6.55
C LEU A 163 -0.93 17.88 -6.72
N ASP A 164 -0.59 18.83 -7.59
CA ASP A 164 0.77 19.26 -7.86
C ASP A 164 1.41 20.08 -6.73
N HIS A 165 0.61 20.53 -5.75
CA HIS A 165 1.11 21.16 -4.53
C HIS A 165 1.48 20.14 -3.45
N MET A 166 1.15 18.85 -3.61
CA MET A 166 1.67 17.80 -2.72
C MET A 166 3.11 17.44 -3.13
N VAL A 167 4.06 17.72 -2.23
CA VAL A 167 5.49 17.55 -2.51
C VAL A 167 5.98 16.13 -2.24
N ALA A 168 5.33 15.43 -1.31
CA ALA A 168 5.54 14.02 -1.00
C ALA A 168 4.31 13.44 -0.30
N GLN A 169 4.16 12.12 -0.34
CA GLN A 169 3.19 11.39 0.47
C GLN A 169 3.88 10.28 1.27
N LEU A 170 3.63 10.24 2.58
CA LEU A 170 4.15 9.22 3.49
C LEU A 170 2.98 8.35 3.94
N ASN A 171 2.97 7.08 3.57
CA ASN A 171 1.89 6.13 3.87
C ASN A 171 2.32 5.14 4.95
N MET A 172 1.42 4.71 5.81
CA MET A 172 1.68 3.73 6.86
C MET A 172 0.54 2.74 6.95
N ASP A 173 0.90 1.46 6.98
CA ASP A 173 -0.03 0.34 7.11
C ASP A 173 0.80 -0.90 7.55
N MET A 174 0.21 -1.73 8.41
CA MET A 174 0.84 -2.89 9.04
C MET A 174 2.21 -2.58 9.67
N ILE A 175 2.25 -1.68 10.66
CA ILE A 175 3.51 -1.23 11.31
C ILE A 175 3.61 -1.61 12.79
N GLY A 176 2.65 -2.38 13.28
CA GLY A 176 2.57 -2.85 14.66
C GLY A 176 3.23 -4.20 14.91
N ARG A 177 3.66 -4.94 13.89
CA ARG A 177 4.16 -6.32 14.05
C ARG A 177 5.52 -6.57 13.40
N ASN A 178 5.96 -7.82 13.46
CA ASN A 178 7.17 -8.30 12.78
C ASN A 178 6.75 -9.19 11.61
N HIS A 179 7.45 -9.07 10.48
CA HIS A 179 7.31 -10.00 9.37
C HIS A 179 7.46 -11.44 9.88
N ASP A 180 6.49 -12.30 9.56
CA ASP A 180 6.42 -13.70 9.99
C ASP A 180 6.60 -13.95 11.50
N ASN A 181 6.31 -12.95 12.34
CA ASN A 181 6.58 -12.94 13.78
C ASN A 181 8.07 -13.21 14.12
N LEU A 182 9.01 -12.89 13.22
CA LEU A 182 10.43 -13.12 13.42
C LEU A 182 11.03 -12.08 14.37
N GLU A 183 11.72 -12.53 15.43
CA GLU A 183 12.35 -11.62 16.39
C GLU A 183 13.51 -10.81 15.77
N SER A 184 14.14 -11.34 14.71
CA SER A 184 15.16 -10.61 13.94
C SER A 184 14.62 -9.34 13.27
N GLU A 185 13.30 -9.24 13.12
CA GLU A 185 12.60 -8.09 12.52
C GLU A 185 12.14 -7.06 13.56
N SER A 186 12.48 -7.23 14.85
CA SER A 186 12.04 -6.37 15.96
C SER A 186 12.39 -4.89 15.80
N ASN A 187 13.44 -4.57 15.03
CA ASN A 187 13.85 -3.19 14.71
C ASN A 187 13.74 -2.88 13.20
N THR A 188 13.08 -3.73 12.42
CA THR A 188 12.99 -3.59 10.96
C THR A 188 11.70 -2.89 10.54
N VAL A 189 11.84 -1.95 9.61
CA VAL A 189 10.73 -1.37 8.85
C VAL A 189 11.06 -1.43 7.36
N TYR A 190 10.12 -1.91 6.57
CA TYR A 190 10.21 -1.92 5.12
C TYR A 190 9.75 -0.57 4.58
N THR A 191 10.49 -0.03 3.64
CA THR A 191 10.16 1.24 2.99
C THR A 191 10.01 1.05 1.50
N VAL A 192 8.79 1.27 1.03
CA VAL A 192 8.35 0.99 -0.33
C VAL A 192 8.15 2.29 -1.11
N GLY A 193 8.65 2.33 -2.34
CA GLY A 193 8.64 3.45 -3.27
C GLY A 193 9.58 4.63 -3.00
N ALA A 194 10.37 4.60 -1.92
CA ALA A 194 11.18 5.72 -1.45
C ALA A 194 12.15 6.28 -2.51
N ASP A 195 12.68 5.43 -3.39
CA ASP A 195 13.65 5.77 -4.45
C ASP A 195 13.05 5.70 -5.88
N ARG A 196 11.76 5.34 -6.00
CA ARG A 196 11.12 5.08 -7.31
C ARG A 196 10.83 6.35 -8.11
N ILE A 197 10.66 7.49 -7.43
CA ILE A 197 10.37 8.79 -8.06
C ILE A 197 11.41 9.85 -7.66
N SER A 198 11.92 9.80 -6.43
CA SER A 198 12.80 10.82 -5.86
C SER A 198 13.97 10.18 -5.12
N SER A 199 15.18 10.30 -5.67
CA SER A 199 16.39 9.88 -4.94
C SER A 199 16.62 10.72 -3.67
N GLU A 200 16.24 12.00 -3.70
CA GLU A 200 16.36 12.90 -2.55
C GLU A 200 15.44 12.47 -1.40
N LEU A 201 14.19 12.08 -1.68
CA LEU A 201 13.28 11.60 -0.63
C LEU A 201 13.84 10.34 0.07
N HIS A 202 14.43 9.42 -0.70
CA HIS A 202 15.16 8.27 -0.16
C HIS A 202 16.33 8.70 0.74
N ASN A 203 17.18 9.62 0.28
CA ASN A 203 18.33 10.09 1.06
C ASN A 203 17.88 10.80 2.35
N ILE A 204 16.81 11.60 2.30
CA ILE A 204 16.22 12.23 3.48
C ILE A 204 15.80 11.18 4.53
N LEU A 205 15.13 10.11 4.10
CA LEU A 205 14.76 9.00 4.98
C LEU A 205 15.99 8.37 5.65
N VAL A 206 17.02 8.06 4.86
CA VAL A 206 18.27 7.46 5.36
C VAL A 206 18.98 8.37 6.36
N ASP A 207 19.12 9.65 6.03
CA ASP A 207 19.76 10.66 6.89
C ASP A 207 18.99 10.87 8.19
N VAL A 208 17.66 10.95 8.11
CA VAL A 208 16.81 11.06 9.30
C VAL A 208 16.97 9.84 10.19
N ASN A 209 16.89 8.63 9.62
CA ASN A 209 17.07 7.39 10.39
C ASN A 209 18.43 7.34 11.09
N ALA A 210 19.51 7.70 10.39
CA ALA A 210 20.85 7.75 10.95
C ALA A 210 21.02 8.79 12.08
N SER A 211 20.16 9.81 12.10
CA SER A 211 20.14 10.85 13.14
C SER A 211 19.32 10.49 14.39
N LEU A 212 18.52 9.42 14.33
CA LEU A 212 17.76 8.94 15.50
C LEU A 212 18.70 8.39 16.56
N THR A 213 18.33 8.53 17.83
CA THR A 213 19.09 7.96 18.96
C THR A 213 19.22 6.44 18.85
N LYS A 214 18.23 5.79 18.25
CA LYS A 214 18.24 4.37 17.92
C LYS A 214 17.82 4.28 16.44
N PRO A 215 18.73 4.12 15.48
CA PRO A 215 18.32 3.93 14.10
C PRO A 215 17.52 2.63 13.91
N MET A 216 16.51 2.66 13.05
CA MET A 216 15.81 1.45 12.58
C MET A 216 16.64 0.73 11.52
N THR A 217 16.41 -0.58 11.38
CA THR A 217 16.85 -1.33 10.20
C THR A 217 15.89 -0.99 9.04
N LEU A 218 16.35 -0.18 8.09
CA LEU A 218 15.59 0.11 6.88
C LEU A 218 15.74 -1.04 5.89
N ASN A 219 14.64 -1.72 5.58
CA ASN A 219 14.61 -2.76 4.55
C ASN A 219 14.00 -2.18 3.26
N PHE A 220 14.72 -2.32 2.15
CA PHE A 220 14.31 -1.82 0.83
C PHE A 220 13.94 -2.93 -0.14
N GLN A 221 13.90 -4.20 0.28
CA GLN A 221 13.65 -5.36 -0.58
C GLN A 221 12.38 -5.19 -1.42
N LEU A 222 11.30 -4.72 -0.79
CA LEU A 222 9.99 -4.52 -1.44
C LEU A 222 9.98 -3.37 -2.47
N ASN A 223 11.08 -2.61 -2.63
CA ASN A 223 11.24 -1.66 -3.74
C ASN A 223 11.55 -2.33 -5.06
N ASP A 224 12.16 -3.52 -5.02
CA ASP A 224 12.59 -4.23 -6.22
C ASP A 224 11.38 -4.47 -7.15
N PRO A 225 11.38 -3.95 -8.39
CA PRO A 225 10.31 -4.20 -9.35
C PRO A 225 10.10 -5.68 -9.70
N THR A 226 11.09 -6.53 -9.38
CA THR A 226 11.07 -7.98 -9.60
C THR A 226 10.61 -8.77 -8.37
N ASP A 227 10.39 -8.10 -7.24
CA ASP A 227 9.81 -8.72 -6.05
C ASP A 227 8.45 -9.37 -6.39
N PRO A 228 8.23 -10.64 -6.02
CA PRO A 228 7.03 -11.38 -6.40
C PRO A 228 5.76 -10.83 -5.74
N GLU A 229 5.86 -10.27 -4.53
CA GLU A 229 4.71 -9.73 -3.79
C GLU A 229 4.22 -8.41 -4.37
N ARG A 230 5.09 -7.69 -5.10
CA ARG A 230 4.75 -6.45 -5.80
C ARG A 230 4.08 -5.40 -4.88
N VAL A 231 4.54 -5.30 -3.64
CA VAL A 231 3.97 -4.45 -2.58
C VAL A 231 3.86 -2.98 -2.98
N TYR A 232 4.73 -2.52 -3.87
CA TYR A 232 4.66 -1.18 -4.47
C TYR A 232 3.29 -0.80 -5.09
N TYR A 233 2.45 -1.77 -5.43
CA TYR A 233 1.13 -1.53 -6.04
C TYR A 233 -0.04 -1.83 -5.10
N ARG A 234 0.24 -2.20 -3.83
CA ARG A 234 -0.71 -2.88 -2.94
C ARG A 234 -1.29 -2.04 -1.81
N SER A 235 -1.00 -0.73 -1.75
CA SER A 235 -1.56 0.14 -0.70
C SER A 235 -1.75 1.57 -1.23
N ASP A 236 -2.36 2.44 -0.42
CA ASP A 236 -2.86 3.77 -0.79
C ASP A 236 -1.81 4.71 -1.39
N HIS A 237 -0.54 4.56 -0.99
CA HIS A 237 0.59 5.31 -1.56
C HIS A 237 0.64 5.24 -3.09
N TYR A 238 0.25 4.10 -3.67
CA TYR A 238 0.32 3.89 -5.12
C TYR A 238 -0.59 4.84 -5.88
N SER A 239 -1.75 5.22 -5.32
CA SER A 239 -2.67 6.19 -5.92
C SER A 239 -2.01 7.55 -6.16
N TYR A 240 -1.08 7.96 -5.28
CA TYR A 240 -0.28 9.18 -5.41
C TYR A 240 0.91 8.98 -6.34
N ALA A 241 1.61 7.85 -6.21
CA ALA A 241 2.76 7.51 -7.05
C ALA A 241 2.38 7.40 -8.54
N ALA A 242 1.20 6.85 -8.85
CA ALA A 242 0.65 6.77 -10.20
C ALA A 242 0.42 8.15 -10.84
N LYS A 243 0.34 9.22 -10.02
CA LYS A 243 0.27 10.62 -10.46
C LYS A 243 1.63 11.33 -10.41
N GLY A 244 2.71 10.62 -10.07
CA GLY A 244 4.07 11.15 -10.03
C GLY A 244 4.41 11.96 -8.78
N ILE A 245 3.64 11.81 -7.69
CA ILE A 245 4.02 12.35 -6.38
C ILE A 245 5.07 11.39 -5.76
N PRO A 246 6.22 11.89 -5.29
CA PRO A 246 7.17 11.08 -4.52
C PRO A 246 6.51 10.49 -3.28
N ILE A 247 6.71 9.19 -3.03
CA ILE A 247 6.11 8.52 -1.86
C ILE A 247 7.13 7.75 -1.04
N ILE A 248 6.79 7.50 0.22
CA ILE A 248 7.36 6.40 1.01
C ILE A 248 6.19 5.68 1.68
N PHE A 249 6.08 4.37 1.48
CA PHE A 249 5.18 3.52 2.23
C PHE A 249 5.96 2.73 3.29
N PHE A 250 5.59 2.91 4.55
CA PHE A 250 6.14 2.23 5.71
C PHE A 250 5.26 1.05 6.09
N THR A 251 5.85 -0.14 6.15
CA THR A 251 5.19 -1.38 6.57
C THR A 251 6.19 -2.30 7.26
N THR A 252 5.69 -3.26 8.03
CA THR A 252 6.48 -4.36 8.60
C THR A 252 6.27 -5.68 7.86
N PHE A 253 5.61 -5.61 6.69
CA PHE A 253 5.35 -6.71 5.76
C PHE A 253 4.39 -7.77 6.35
N LEU A 254 4.20 -8.89 5.64
CA LEU A 254 3.16 -9.87 5.97
C LEU A 254 3.47 -10.65 7.26
N HIS A 255 2.42 -11.06 7.96
CA HIS A 255 2.51 -11.97 9.11
C HIS A 255 1.37 -13.02 9.05
N PRO A 256 1.42 -14.11 9.83
CA PRO A 256 0.46 -15.22 9.70
C PRO A 256 -1.01 -14.88 10.00
N ASP A 257 -1.24 -13.73 10.65
CA ASP A 257 -2.58 -13.24 10.98
C ASP A 257 -3.13 -12.23 9.95
N TYR A 258 -2.38 -11.90 8.89
CA TYR A 258 -2.82 -10.97 7.84
C TYR A 258 -4.14 -11.46 7.21
N HIS A 259 -5.14 -10.57 7.17
CA HIS A 259 -6.51 -10.88 6.72
C HIS A 259 -7.09 -12.11 7.44
N ARG A 260 -6.92 -12.18 8.76
CA ARG A 260 -7.49 -13.22 9.64
C ARG A 260 -8.20 -12.60 10.85
N VAL A 261 -9.18 -13.33 11.39
CA VAL A 261 -9.85 -13.00 12.67
C VAL A 261 -8.91 -13.02 13.87
N THR A 262 -7.66 -13.46 13.68
CA THR A 262 -6.64 -13.52 14.73
C THR A 262 -5.70 -12.32 14.70
N ASP A 263 -5.95 -11.32 13.86
CA ASP A 263 -5.20 -10.06 13.92
C ASP A 263 -5.71 -9.16 15.05
N GLU A 264 -5.13 -9.39 16.23
CA GLU A 264 -5.61 -8.89 17.51
C GLU A 264 -4.63 -7.92 18.17
N VAL A 265 -5.17 -7.00 18.98
CA VAL A 265 -4.43 -5.90 19.60
C VAL A 265 -3.33 -6.38 20.55
N ASP A 266 -3.51 -7.54 21.19
CA ASP A 266 -2.52 -8.12 22.11
C ASP A 266 -1.22 -8.55 21.40
N LYS A 267 -1.23 -8.64 20.07
CA LYS A 267 -0.06 -8.98 19.26
C LYS A 267 0.71 -7.76 18.75
N ILE A 268 0.22 -6.55 19.02
CA ILE A 268 0.85 -5.31 18.58
C ILE A 268 2.06 -4.97 19.46
N ASN A 269 3.20 -4.76 18.82
CA ASN A 269 4.39 -4.19 19.41
C ASN A 269 4.32 -2.66 19.37
N PHE A 270 3.72 -2.08 20.42
CA PHE A 270 3.56 -0.63 20.53
C PHE A 270 4.88 0.15 20.58
N ASP A 271 5.95 -0.43 21.13
CA ASP A 271 7.26 0.23 21.20
C ASP A 271 7.88 0.35 19.80
N LYS A 272 7.84 -0.72 19.01
CA LYS A 272 8.27 -0.71 17.61
C LYS A 272 7.42 0.27 16.78
N MET A 273 6.10 0.22 16.94
CA MET A 273 5.18 1.11 16.24
C MET A 273 5.47 2.59 16.57
N ALA A 274 5.71 2.91 17.83
CA ALA A 274 6.08 4.27 18.25
C ALA A 274 7.42 4.71 17.65
N HIS A 275 8.37 3.78 17.50
CA HIS A 275 9.66 4.06 16.89
C HIS A 275 9.54 4.34 15.38
N ILE A 276 8.72 3.56 14.67
CA ILE A 276 8.36 3.80 13.27
C ILE A 276 7.64 5.16 13.13
N ALA A 277 6.70 5.46 14.03
CA ALA A 277 6.02 6.76 14.05
C ALA A 277 7.00 7.93 14.22
N GLN A 278 8.03 7.78 15.06
CA GLN A 278 9.08 8.79 15.22
C GLN A 278 9.88 8.98 13.92
N LEU A 279 10.25 7.90 13.25
CA LEU A 279 10.93 7.96 11.95
C LEU A 279 10.06 8.70 10.92
N ILE A 280 8.78 8.33 10.79
CA ILE A 280 7.83 8.97 9.85
C ILE A 280 7.68 10.47 10.17
N TYR A 281 7.54 10.82 11.45
CA TYR A 281 7.42 12.20 11.90
C TYR A 281 8.66 13.02 11.51
N GLU A 282 9.86 12.53 11.81
CA GLU A 282 11.09 13.26 11.52
C GLU A 282 11.37 13.36 10.02
N THR A 283 11.05 12.31 9.24
CA THR A 283 11.13 12.34 7.77
C THR A 283 10.18 13.39 7.21
N GLY A 284 8.90 13.34 7.61
CA GLY A 284 7.90 14.31 7.19
C GLY A 284 8.26 15.74 7.57
N ARG A 285 8.76 15.95 8.80
CA ARG A 285 9.22 17.25 9.29
C ARG A 285 10.42 17.77 8.51
N ARG A 286 11.36 16.91 8.10
CA ARG A 286 12.49 17.31 7.25
C ARG A 286 11.98 17.78 5.89
N VAL A 287 11.13 17.00 5.23
CA VAL A 287 10.55 17.36 3.92
C VAL A 287 9.73 18.65 4.01
N ALA A 288 8.94 18.83 5.06
CA ALA A 288 8.10 20.01 5.27
C ALA A 288 8.90 21.31 5.48
N ASN A 289 10.21 21.23 5.73
CA ASN A 289 11.08 22.39 5.98
C ASN A 289 12.10 22.70 4.86
N LEU A 290 12.21 21.85 3.83
CA LEU A 290 13.02 22.15 2.64
C LEU A 290 12.56 23.46 1.98
N ASP A 291 13.44 24.18 1.32
CA ASP A 291 13.08 25.35 0.50
C ASP A 291 12.51 24.97 -0.88
N HIS A 292 12.64 23.71 -1.28
CA HIS A 292 12.13 23.14 -2.53
C HIS A 292 11.36 21.83 -2.29
N ALA A 293 10.61 21.37 -3.29
CA ALA A 293 10.01 20.04 -3.29
C ALA A 293 11.08 18.99 -3.61
N PRO A 294 11.03 17.77 -3.04
CA PRO A 294 11.97 16.71 -3.39
C PRO A 294 12.05 16.48 -4.90
N VAL A 295 13.27 16.30 -5.42
CA VAL A 295 13.48 16.13 -6.87
C VAL A 295 12.69 14.93 -7.41
N ARG A 296 12.15 15.04 -8.62
CA ARG A 296 11.45 13.96 -9.33
C ARG A 296 12.32 13.43 -10.45
N ASP A 297 13.47 12.89 -10.09
CA ASP A 297 14.56 12.51 -10.99
C ASP A 297 14.42 11.10 -11.57
N SER A 298 13.56 10.27 -10.98
CA SER A 298 13.17 8.98 -11.52
C SER A 298 11.80 9.07 -12.19
N LYS A 299 11.72 8.58 -13.43
CA LYS A 299 10.42 8.26 -14.02
C LYS A 299 9.90 7.05 -13.26
N GLY A 300 9.09 7.27 -12.21
CA GLY A 300 8.34 6.21 -11.56
C GLY A 300 7.52 5.39 -12.56
N PRO A 301 6.64 4.47 -12.13
CA PRO A 301 5.81 3.70 -13.04
C PRO A 301 4.80 4.63 -13.70
N ARG A 302 5.19 5.25 -14.81
CA ARG A 302 4.23 5.87 -15.70
C ARG A 302 3.39 4.74 -16.26
N VAL A 303 2.14 4.65 -15.81
CA VAL A 303 1.10 4.04 -16.63
C VAL A 303 1.16 4.76 -17.98
N GLY A 304 1.49 4.03 -19.04
CA GLY A 304 1.54 4.59 -20.39
C GLY A 304 0.28 5.41 -20.66
N LYS A 305 0.44 6.55 -21.35
CA LYS A 305 -0.69 7.36 -21.82
C LYS A 305 -1.78 6.42 -22.34
N GLY A 306 -2.98 6.52 -21.78
CA GLY A 306 -4.12 5.72 -22.23
C GLY A 306 -4.22 5.80 -23.75
N GLY A 307 -3.96 4.67 -24.41
CA GLY A 307 -4.09 4.56 -25.85
C GLY A 307 -5.58 4.59 -26.20
N SER A 308 -6.04 5.66 -26.85
CA SER A 308 -7.33 5.65 -27.52
C SER A 308 -7.23 4.79 -28.78
N GLY A 309 -7.72 3.56 -28.72
CA GLY A 309 -7.93 2.71 -29.89
C GLY A 309 -9.42 2.61 -30.20
N LYS A 310 -9.83 2.97 -31.43
CA LYS A 310 -11.17 2.64 -31.93
C LYS A 310 -11.17 1.19 -32.39
N VAL A 311 -11.93 0.33 -31.72
CA VAL A 311 -12.23 -1.02 -32.21
C VAL A 311 -13.26 -0.89 -33.33
N LYS A 312 -12.88 -1.28 -34.56
CA LYS A 312 -13.83 -1.50 -35.65
C LYS A 312 -14.26 -2.95 -35.60
N ILE A 313 -15.55 -3.18 -35.37
CA ILE A 313 -16.18 -4.48 -35.57
C ILE A 313 -16.80 -4.42 -36.98
N GLY A 314 -16.26 -5.23 -37.89
CA GLY A 314 -16.89 -5.54 -39.17
C GLY A 314 -17.71 -6.80 -39.02
N LEU A 315 -18.98 -6.74 -39.43
CA LEU A 315 -19.88 -7.89 -39.59
C LEU A 315 -19.33 -8.89 -40.61
#